data_AF-A0A3E0RF17-F1
#
_entry.id   AF-A0A3E0RF17-F1
#
_cell.length_a   1.000
_cell.length_b   1.000
_cell.length_c   1.000
_cell.angle_alpha   90.00
_cell.angle_beta   90.00
_cell.angle_gamma   90.00
#
_symmetry.space_group_name_H-M   'P 1'
#
loop_
_entity.id
_entity.type
_entity.pdbx_description
1 polymer ?
#
loop_
_entity_poly.entity_id
_entity_poly.type
_entity_poly.pdbx_seq_one_letter_code
_entity_poly.pdbx_strand_id
1 'polypeptide(L)'
;MIQFNPALEPKLKKCTKCGEIKLVEKFSSDKSKKDGLHSHCKKCKAQDQQRRINCNREKNFLRVAKARAKKKGLDFNLEEKDIVIPAKCPVLGEPLKVNKGGKCNSPNSPTLDRIDNSKGYVKGNVQIISWRANKIKADASLEELRKIVAHMEKHKL
;
A
#
# COMPACT_ATOMS: atom_id res chain seq x y z
N MET A 1 58.77 14.17 -0.61
CA MET A 1 58.11 13.38 -1.68
C MET A 1 56.86 12.77 -1.08
N ILE A 2 55.68 13.23 -1.47
CA ILE A 2 54.41 12.71 -0.94
C ILE A 2 54.16 11.37 -1.63
N GLN A 3 54.18 10.28 -0.87
CA GLN A 3 53.88 8.94 -1.38
C GLN A 3 52.40 8.90 -1.79
N PHE A 4 52.15 8.78 -3.09
CA PHE A 4 50.83 8.47 -3.62
C PHE A 4 50.52 7.01 -3.26
N ASN A 5 49.66 6.81 -2.26
CA ASN A 5 49.13 5.49 -1.94
C ASN A 5 48.12 5.14 -3.04
N PRO A 6 48.31 4.07 -3.84
CA PRO A 6 47.38 3.68 -4.90
C PRO A 6 46.10 3.13 -4.24
N ALA A 7 45.26 4.04 -3.79
CA ALA A 7 44.01 3.75 -3.12
C ALA A 7 43.11 2.98 -4.08
N LEU A 8 42.93 1.68 -3.77
CA LEU A 8 41.82 0.81 -4.13
C LEU A 8 40.83 1.45 -5.11
N GLU A 9 41.00 1.18 -6.40
CA GLU A 9 40.05 1.65 -7.40
C GLU A 9 38.64 1.20 -7.03
N PRO A 10 37.66 2.12 -6.97
CA PRO A 10 36.31 1.76 -6.59
C PRO A 10 35.70 0.84 -7.63
N LYS A 11 35.23 -0.35 -7.23
CA LYS A 11 34.53 -1.26 -8.14
C LYS A 11 33.23 -0.63 -8.61
N LEU A 12 33.10 -0.45 -9.92
CA LEU A 12 31.92 0.14 -10.58
C LEU A 12 31.15 -0.90 -11.40
N LYS A 13 29.84 -0.70 -11.54
CA LYS A 13 28.93 -1.52 -12.35
C LYS A 13 27.87 -0.63 -13.01
N LYS A 14 27.54 -0.92 -14.27
CA LYS A 14 26.44 -0.27 -15.02
C LYS A 14 25.10 -0.91 -14.68
N CYS A 15 24.13 -0.09 -14.29
CA CYS A 15 22.75 -0.54 -14.10
C CYS A 15 22.06 -0.74 -15.46
N THR A 16 21.56 -1.95 -15.74
CA THR A 16 20.89 -2.24 -17.03
C THR A 16 19.51 -1.56 -17.17
N LYS A 17 18.97 -0.99 -16.09
CA LYS A 17 17.66 -0.32 -16.11
C LYS A 17 17.76 1.20 -16.28
N CYS A 18 18.61 1.87 -15.50
CA CYS A 18 18.76 3.33 -15.57
C CYS A 18 20.00 3.78 -16.36
N GLY A 19 20.83 2.87 -16.85
CA GLY A 19 22.01 3.18 -17.66
C GLY A 19 23.21 3.75 -16.88
N GLU A 20 23.00 4.32 -15.69
CA GLU A 20 24.05 4.92 -14.85
C GLU A 20 25.10 3.88 -14.38
N ILE A 21 26.37 4.30 -14.38
CA ILE A 21 27.51 3.59 -13.77
C ILE A 21 27.59 3.99 -12.29
N LYS A 22 27.65 3.00 -11.39
CA LYS A 22 27.64 3.23 -9.93
C LYS A 22 28.58 2.28 -9.21
N LEU A 23 28.95 2.63 -7.98
CA LEU A 23 29.62 1.72 -7.04
C LEU A 23 28.85 0.42 -6.89
N VAL A 24 29.57 -0.71 -6.83
CA VAL A 24 28.99 -2.05 -6.60
C VAL A 24 28.12 -2.11 -5.34
N GLU A 25 28.41 -1.31 -4.31
CA GLU A 25 27.61 -1.17 -3.09
C GLU A 25 26.17 -0.70 -3.35
N LYS A 26 25.93 -0.02 -4.48
CA LYS A 26 24.60 0.40 -4.91
C LYS A 26 23.81 -0.73 -5.59
N PHE A 27 24.34 -1.94 -5.62
CA PHE A 27 23.67 -3.14 -6.13
C PHE A 27 23.47 -4.16 -4.99
N SER A 28 22.41 -4.97 -5.07
CA SER A 28 22.18 -6.08 -4.14
C SER A 28 22.95 -7.31 -4.60
N SER A 29 23.37 -8.18 -3.68
CA SER A 29 23.93 -9.48 -4.05
C SER A 29 22.91 -10.34 -4.79
N ASP A 30 23.41 -11.12 -5.74
CA ASP A 30 22.64 -12.08 -6.52
C ASP A 30 23.57 -13.23 -6.95
N LYS A 31 23.50 -14.35 -6.22
CA LYS A 31 24.37 -15.52 -6.45
C LYS A 31 24.12 -16.21 -7.79
N SER A 32 23.01 -15.89 -8.47
CA SER A 32 22.73 -16.42 -9.81
C SER A 32 23.52 -15.73 -10.92
N LYS A 33 24.14 -14.57 -10.63
CA LYS A 33 24.92 -13.80 -11.60
C LYS A 33 26.41 -14.08 -11.46
N LYS A 34 27.11 -14.09 -12.59
CA LYS A 34 28.56 -14.35 -12.68
C LYS A 34 29.39 -13.43 -11.78
N ASP A 35 28.98 -12.16 -11.65
CA ASP A 35 29.66 -11.17 -10.81
C ASP A 35 29.08 -11.05 -9.39
N GLY A 36 28.15 -11.94 -9.02
CA GLY A 36 27.52 -11.97 -7.70
C GLY A 36 26.62 -10.76 -7.39
N LEU A 37 26.35 -9.89 -8.37
CA LEU A 37 25.59 -8.65 -8.20
C LEU A 37 24.40 -8.59 -9.14
N HIS A 38 23.27 -8.14 -8.61
CA HIS A 38 22.06 -7.91 -9.40
C HIS A 38 22.31 -6.91 -10.55
N SER A 39 21.62 -7.08 -11.69
CA SER A 39 21.80 -6.23 -12.89
C SER A 39 21.27 -4.80 -12.70
N HIS A 40 20.26 -4.63 -11.85
CA HIS A 40 19.66 -3.33 -11.50
C HIS A 40 20.22 -2.81 -10.18
N CYS A 41 20.46 -1.50 -10.09
CA CYS A 41 20.81 -0.85 -8.82
C CYS A 41 19.66 -0.91 -7.80
N LYS A 42 19.99 -0.77 -6.51
CA LYS A 42 19.05 -0.78 -5.38
C LYS A 42 17.88 0.20 -5.56
N LYS A 43 18.14 1.41 -6.08
CA LYS A 43 17.11 2.42 -6.40
C LYS A 43 16.12 1.91 -7.44
N CYS A 44 16.63 1.38 -8.56
CA CYS A 44 15.81 0.81 -9.63
C CYS A 44 14.96 -0.38 -9.17
N LYS A 45 15.54 -1.27 -8.35
CA LYS A 45 14.78 -2.37 -7.72
C LYS A 45 13.68 -1.85 -6.80
N ALA A 46 13.97 -0.87 -5.95
CA ALA A 46 12.99 -0.28 -5.05
C ALA A 46 11.83 0.36 -5.84
N GLN A 47 12.12 1.04 -6.95
CA GLN A 47 11.09 1.58 -7.84
C GLN A 47 10.23 0.50 -8.50
N ASP A 48 10.82 -0.60 -8.99
CA ASP A 48 10.05 -1.72 -9.56
C ASP A 48 9.19 -2.41 -8.52
N GLN A 49 9.74 -2.62 -7.32
CA GLN A 49 9.01 -3.17 -6.20
C GLN A 49 7.82 -2.27 -5.85
N GLN A 50 8.03 -0.96 -5.76
CA GLN A 50 6.94 -0.01 -5.49
C GLN A 50 5.88 -0.01 -6.60
N ARG A 51 6.29 -0.04 -7.88
CA ARG A 51 5.36 -0.12 -9.01
C ARG A 51 4.54 -1.41 -8.97
N ARG A 52 5.16 -2.56 -8.71
CA ARG A 52 4.48 -3.85 -8.56
C ARG A 52 3.53 -3.88 -7.37
N ILE A 53 3.92 -3.27 -6.24
CA ILE A 53 3.04 -3.14 -5.07
C ILE A 53 1.83 -2.26 -5.42
N ASN A 54 2.05 -1.16 -6.15
CA ASN A 54 1.00 -0.23 -6.52
C ASN A 54 0.04 -0.84 -7.55
N CYS A 55 0.50 -1.37 -8.69
CA CYS A 55 -0.40 -1.95 -9.70
C CYS A 55 -1.08 -3.27 -9.28
N ASN A 56 -0.60 -3.87 -8.18
CA ASN A 56 -1.22 -5.03 -7.58
C ASN A 56 -2.18 -4.62 -6.46
N ARG A 57 -2.33 -3.33 -6.11
CA ARG A 57 -3.14 -2.94 -4.97
C ARG A 57 -4.63 -3.01 -5.28
N GLU A 58 -5.05 -2.42 -6.38
CA GLU A 58 -6.41 -2.48 -6.90
C GLU A 58 -6.78 -3.94 -7.20
N LYS A 59 -5.88 -4.67 -7.88
CA LYS A 59 -6.03 -6.11 -8.15
C LYS A 59 -6.15 -6.93 -6.87
N ASN A 60 -5.37 -6.60 -5.83
CA ASN A 60 -5.46 -7.27 -4.55
C ASN A 60 -6.77 -6.94 -3.83
N PHE A 61 -7.25 -5.69 -3.88
CA PHE A 61 -8.56 -5.33 -3.36
C PHE A 61 -9.68 -6.13 -4.05
N LEU A 62 -9.69 -6.20 -5.38
CA LEU A 62 -10.65 -7.03 -6.12
C LEU A 62 -10.58 -8.50 -5.70
N ARG A 63 -9.38 -9.07 -5.69
CA ARG A 63 -9.15 -10.47 -5.33
C ARG A 63 -9.66 -10.78 -3.92
N VAL A 64 -9.34 -9.92 -2.96
CA VAL A 64 -9.76 -10.07 -1.55
C VAL A 64 -11.27 -9.86 -1.42
N ALA A 65 -11.83 -8.86 -2.09
CA ALA A 65 -13.27 -8.58 -2.10
C ALA A 65 -14.06 -9.76 -2.67
N LYS A 66 -13.62 -10.32 -3.80
CA LYS A 66 -14.23 -11.50 -4.43
C LYS A 66 -14.22 -12.70 -3.49
N ALA A 67 -13.10 -12.96 -2.82
CA ALA A 67 -12.99 -14.02 -1.83
C ALA A 67 -13.94 -13.81 -0.64
N ARG A 68 -14.04 -12.57 -0.13
CA ARG A 68 -14.95 -12.22 0.97
C ARG A 68 -16.42 -12.34 0.57
N ALA A 69 -16.77 -11.91 -0.66
CA ALA A 69 -18.11 -12.00 -1.20
C ALA A 69 -18.54 -13.47 -1.29
N LYS A 70 -17.70 -14.33 -1.90
CA LYS A 70 -17.94 -15.77 -1.96
C LYS A 70 -18.10 -16.41 -0.58
N LYS A 71 -17.24 -16.07 0.38
CA LYS A 71 -17.31 -16.59 1.75
C LYS A 71 -18.61 -16.22 2.48
N LYS A 72 -19.15 -15.03 2.21
CA LYS A 72 -20.35 -14.50 2.87
C LYS A 72 -21.63 -14.68 2.05
N GLY A 73 -21.57 -15.32 0.88
CA GLY A 73 -22.72 -15.44 -0.03
C GLY A 73 -23.25 -14.10 -0.54
N LEU A 74 -22.36 -13.13 -0.76
CA LEU A 74 -22.74 -11.78 -1.21
C LEU A 74 -22.51 -11.62 -2.72
N ASP A 75 -23.34 -10.77 -3.33
CA ASP A 75 -23.17 -10.37 -4.73
C ASP A 75 -21.81 -9.70 -4.97
N PHE A 76 -21.28 -9.92 -6.17
CA PHE A 76 -20.00 -9.36 -6.60
C PHE A 76 -20.03 -9.01 -8.09
N ASN A 77 -19.85 -7.73 -8.44
CA ASN A 77 -19.74 -7.31 -9.84
C ASN A 77 -18.72 -6.18 -10.09
N LEU A 78 -17.72 -6.03 -9.22
CA LEU A 78 -16.68 -4.99 -9.35
C LEU A 78 -15.63 -5.30 -10.42
N GLU A 79 -15.14 -4.25 -11.07
CA GLU A 79 -14.00 -4.22 -11.99
C GLU A 79 -12.85 -3.36 -11.43
N GLU A 80 -11.66 -3.42 -12.06
CA GLU A 80 -10.48 -2.67 -11.58
C GLU A 80 -10.73 -1.16 -11.54
N LYS A 81 -11.51 -0.64 -12.50
CA LYS A 81 -11.88 0.78 -12.59
C LYS A 81 -12.79 1.27 -11.47
N ASP A 82 -13.51 0.37 -10.80
CA ASP A 82 -14.41 0.71 -9.71
C ASP A 82 -13.66 0.92 -8.37
N ILE A 83 -12.35 0.61 -8.34
CA ILE A 83 -11.50 0.78 -7.17
C ILE A 83 -10.65 2.04 -7.33
N VAL A 84 -11.15 3.14 -6.75
CA VAL A 84 -10.43 4.41 -6.68
C VAL A 84 -9.83 4.56 -5.28
N ILE A 85 -8.50 4.70 -5.20
CA ILE A 85 -7.79 4.93 -3.94
C ILE A 85 -7.54 6.43 -3.77
N PRO A 86 -8.30 7.13 -2.90
CA PRO A 86 -8.10 8.56 -2.69
C PRO A 86 -6.81 8.83 -1.89
N ALA A 87 -6.30 10.05 -1.97
CA ALA A 87 -5.14 10.48 -1.18
C ALA A 87 -5.47 10.61 0.33
N LYS A 88 -6.72 10.91 0.66
CA LYS A 88 -7.24 11.08 2.02
C LYS A 88 -8.44 10.18 2.24
N CYS A 89 -8.65 9.76 3.50
CA CYS A 89 -9.81 9.00 3.91
C CYS A 89 -11.06 9.88 3.78
N PRO A 90 -12.11 9.47 3.04
CA PRO A 90 -13.31 10.28 2.88
C PRO A 90 -14.13 10.41 4.18
N VAL A 91 -13.95 9.49 5.13
CA VAL A 91 -14.68 9.50 6.42
C VAL A 91 -13.96 10.31 7.50
N LEU A 92 -12.63 10.17 7.63
CA LEU A 92 -11.85 10.78 8.71
C LEU A 92 -10.95 11.93 8.25
N GLY A 93 -10.84 12.20 6.94
CA GLY A 93 -9.98 13.25 6.39
C GLY A 93 -8.47 12.95 6.40
N GLU A 94 -8.03 11.94 7.14
CA GLU A 94 -6.61 11.62 7.30
C GLU A 94 -5.94 11.08 6.02
N PRO A 95 -4.66 11.41 5.75
CA PRO A 95 -3.94 10.88 4.60
C PRO A 95 -3.81 9.36 4.64
N LEU A 96 -4.21 8.69 3.55
CA LEU A 96 -4.08 7.24 3.42
C LEU A 96 -2.63 6.89 3.10
N LYS A 97 -2.04 6.02 3.91
CA LYS A 97 -0.62 5.66 3.82
C LYS A 97 -0.46 4.15 3.72
N VAL A 98 0.47 3.74 2.87
CA VAL A 98 0.88 2.35 2.74
C VAL A 98 2.20 2.17 3.48
N ASN A 99 2.22 1.35 4.52
CA ASN A 99 3.48 1.08 5.20
C ASN A 99 4.41 0.27 4.30
N LYS A 100 5.67 0.69 4.27
CA LYS A 100 6.76 -0.11 3.68
C LYS A 100 6.90 -1.40 4.49
N GLY A 101 7.05 -2.53 3.81
CA GLY A 101 7.22 -3.84 4.46
C GLY A 101 5.93 -4.63 4.75
N GLY A 102 4.78 -4.23 4.20
CA GLY A 102 3.58 -5.08 4.22
C GLY A 102 2.82 -5.12 5.55
N LYS A 103 3.10 -4.22 6.50
CA LYS A 103 2.23 -4.02 7.67
C LYS A 103 0.90 -3.40 7.22
N CYS A 104 -0.11 -4.25 7.03
CA CYS A 104 -1.42 -3.89 6.49
C CYS A 104 -2.34 -3.18 7.49
N ASN A 105 -2.01 -3.17 8.79
CA ASN A 105 -2.96 -2.79 9.85
C ASN A 105 -2.65 -1.44 10.53
N SER A 106 -1.98 -0.51 9.85
CA SER A 106 -1.90 0.86 10.41
C SER A 106 -3.25 1.56 10.35
N PRO A 107 -3.54 2.48 11.29
CA PRO A 107 -4.78 3.26 11.30
C PRO A 107 -5.14 3.88 9.94
N ASN A 108 -4.13 4.37 9.21
CA ASN A 108 -4.30 5.07 7.93
C ASN A 108 -4.12 4.17 6.70
N SER A 109 -4.02 2.85 6.89
CA SER A 109 -4.00 1.91 5.76
C SER A 109 -5.32 2.00 4.99
N PRO A 110 -5.31 2.11 3.66
CA PRO A 110 -6.55 2.06 2.88
C PRO A 110 -7.12 0.63 2.91
N THR A 111 -8.45 0.52 3.04
CA THR A 111 -9.23 -0.71 2.98
C THR A 111 -10.47 -0.53 2.11
N LEU A 112 -10.90 -1.59 1.44
CA LEU A 112 -12.17 -1.63 0.72
C LEU A 112 -13.31 -1.96 1.69
N ASP A 113 -14.25 -1.03 1.81
CA ASP A 113 -15.45 -1.11 2.65
C ASP A 113 -16.72 -1.05 1.78
N ARG A 114 -17.80 -1.63 2.29
CA ARG A 114 -19.13 -1.56 1.66
C ARG A 114 -19.88 -0.37 2.27
N ILE A 115 -20.39 0.55 1.45
CA ILE A 115 -21.13 1.72 1.92
C ILE A 115 -22.37 1.26 2.70
N ASP A 116 -23.18 0.44 2.04
CA ASP A 116 -24.31 -0.26 2.65
C ASP A 116 -23.92 -1.73 2.91
N ASN A 117 -23.93 -2.10 4.20
CA ASN A 117 -23.57 -3.44 4.66
C ASN A 117 -24.62 -4.51 4.29
N SER A 118 -25.86 -4.12 3.94
CA SER A 118 -26.91 -5.03 3.49
C SER A 118 -26.69 -5.50 2.04
N LYS A 119 -25.93 -4.74 1.26
CA LYS A 119 -25.61 -5.03 -0.14
C LYS A 119 -24.26 -5.75 -0.28
N GLY A 120 -24.07 -6.37 -1.45
CA GLY A 120 -22.82 -7.02 -1.84
C GLY A 120 -21.70 -6.05 -2.21
N TYR A 121 -20.61 -6.61 -2.74
CA TYR A 121 -19.52 -5.86 -3.36
C TYR A 121 -19.93 -5.53 -4.79
N VAL A 122 -20.82 -4.55 -4.93
CA VAL A 122 -21.37 -4.15 -6.21
C VAL A 122 -20.97 -2.73 -6.61
N LYS A 123 -20.98 -2.43 -7.91
CA LYS A 123 -20.70 -1.10 -8.46
C LYS A 123 -21.53 -0.04 -7.74
N GLY A 124 -20.86 1.02 -7.27
CA GLY A 124 -21.49 2.11 -6.51
C GLY A 124 -21.76 1.82 -5.02
N ASN A 125 -21.55 0.59 -4.52
CA ASN A 125 -21.70 0.25 -3.10
C ASN A 125 -20.36 0.07 -2.36
N VAL A 126 -19.24 0.44 -2.96
CA VAL A 126 -17.92 0.27 -2.35
C VAL A 126 -17.17 1.58 -2.28
N GLN A 127 -16.34 1.71 -1.26
CA GLN A 127 -15.46 2.84 -1.06
C GLN A 127 -14.14 2.41 -0.43
N ILE A 128 -13.08 3.18 -0.69
CA ILE A 128 -11.82 3.04 0.02
C ILE A 128 -11.80 4.00 1.21
N ILE A 129 -11.71 3.45 2.42
CA ILE A 129 -11.59 4.20 3.67
C ILE A 129 -10.35 3.77 4.45
N SER A 130 -9.98 4.51 5.49
CA SER A 130 -8.90 4.09 6.39
C SER A 130 -9.30 2.86 7.21
N TRP A 131 -8.34 2.03 7.59
CA TRP A 131 -8.56 0.87 8.47
C TRP A 131 -9.22 1.28 9.79
N ARG A 132 -8.82 2.42 10.37
CA ARG A 132 -9.44 2.97 11.58
C ARG A 132 -10.93 3.27 11.36
N ALA A 133 -11.29 3.96 10.27
CA ALA A 133 -12.67 4.25 9.94
C ALA A 133 -13.51 2.96 9.77
N ASN A 134 -12.96 1.99 9.02
CA ASN A 134 -13.61 0.70 8.82
C ASN A 134 -13.79 -0.08 10.12
N LYS A 135 -12.80 0.00 11.03
CA LYS A 135 -12.89 -0.65 12.35
C LYS A 135 -14.01 -0.03 13.18
N ILE A 136 -14.09 1.30 13.26
CA ILE A 136 -15.17 2.00 13.98
C ILE A 136 -16.54 1.62 13.39
N LYS A 137 -16.67 1.63 12.07
CA LYS A 137 -17.92 1.24 11.37
C LYS A 137 -18.32 -0.22 11.58
N ALA A 138 -17.35 -1.11 11.82
CA ALA A 138 -17.61 -2.53 12.08
C ALA A 138 -17.97 -2.82 13.54
N ASP A 139 -17.51 -1.98 14.46
CA ASP A 139 -17.64 -2.16 15.91
C ASP A 139 -18.84 -1.44 16.50
N ALA A 140 -19.26 -0.32 15.89
CA ALA A 140 -20.34 0.52 16.39
C ALA A 140 -21.55 0.55 15.45
N SER A 141 -22.74 0.53 16.06
CA SER A 141 -23.99 0.91 15.41
C SER A 141 -24.10 2.42 15.25
N LEU A 142 -24.98 2.86 14.33
CA LEU A 142 -25.23 4.29 14.14
C LEU A 142 -25.80 4.96 15.39
N GLU A 143 -26.57 4.23 16.19
CA GLU A 143 -27.15 4.75 17.44
C GLU A 143 -26.08 4.98 18.51
N GLU A 144 -25.15 4.03 18.67
CA GLU A 144 -24.02 4.19 19.59
C GLU A 144 -23.14 5.37 19.19
N LEU A 145 -22.86 5.52 17.89
CA LEU A 145 -22.10 6.67 17.39
C LEU A 145 -22.80 8.00 17.71
N ARG A 146 -24.13 8.08 17.56
CA ARG A 146 -24.90 9.28 17.93
C ARG A 146 -24.82 9.59 19.43
N LYS A 147 -24.88 8.56 20.28
CA LYS A 147 -24.73 8.74 21.74
C LYS A 147 -23.35 9.26 22.11
N ILE A 148 -22.30 8.76 21.47
CA ILE A 148 -20.93 9.26 21.64
C ILE A 148 -20.83 10.72 21.20
N VAL A 149 -21.36 11.06 20.02
CA VAL A 149 -21.37 12.45 19.52
C VAL A 149 -22.07 13.38 20.51
N ALA A 150 -23.28 13.03 20.95
CA ALA A 150 -24.03 13.84 21.93
C ALA A 150 -23.27 14.03 23.25
N HIS A 151 -22.55 13.00 23.70
CA HIS A 151 -21.70 13.09 24.89
C HIS A 151 -20.50 14.03 24.70
N MET A 152 -19.81 13.94 23.56
CA MET A 152 -18.69 14.81 23.23
C MET A 152 -19.12 16.27 23.08
N GLU A 153 -20.24 16.53 22.42
CA GLU A 153 -20.81 17.87 22.26
C GLU A 153 -21.20 18.48 23.61
N LYS A 154 -21.83 17.69 24.49
CA LYS A 154 -22.19 18.13 25.85
C LYS A 154 -20.98 18.56 26.67
N HIS A 155 -19.81 17.98 26.43
CA HIS A 155 -18.58 18.24 27.19
C HIS A 155 -17.53 19.06 26.44
N LYS A 156 -17.81 19.49 25.20
CA LYS A 156 -16.89 20.26 24.33
C LYS A 156 -15.48 19.66 24.23
N LEU A 157 -15.41 18.34 24.02
CA LEU A 157 -14.17 17.61 23.77
C LEU A 157 -13.65 17.79 22.34
#